data_AF-A0A529Q3J5-F1
#
_entry.id   AF-A0A529Q3J5-F1
#
_cell.length_a   1.000
_cell.length_b   1.000
_cell.length_c   1.000
_cell.angle_alpha   90.00
_cell.angle_beta   90.00
_cell.angle_gamma   90.00
#
_symmetry.space_group_name_H-M   'P 1'
#
loop_
_entity.id
_entity.type
_entity.pdbx_description
1 polymer ?
#
loop_
_entity_poly.entity_id
_entity_poly.type
_entity_poly.pdbx_seq_one_letter_code
_entity_poly.pdbx_strand_id
1 'polypeptide(L)'
;IAVLGDMLELGGHSAKLHAALAELIVGTGTRNVFLGGPEMRALAEVLPADVQTEYRAGVEELKPIVIAALGPGDVVMVKSSKGIGFSKLVEALLGNFPAEATNIEPT
;
A
#
# COMPACT_ATOMS: atom_id res chain seq x y z
N ILE A 1 8.37 -0.23 0.96
CA ILE A 1 7.18 0.09 0.12
C ILE A 1 5.93 0.06 0.98
N ALA A 2 5.03 1.02 0.80
CA ALA A 2 3.72 1.01 1.45
C ALA A 2 2.59 0.90 0.41
N VAL A 3 1.61 0.04 0.68
CA VAL A 3 0.37 -0.08 -0.10
C VAL A 3 -0.80 0.21 0.83
N LEU A 4 -1.43 1.37 0.65
CA LEU A 4 -2.45 1.89 1.55
C LEU A 4 -3.79 2.01 0.84
N GLY A 5 -4.85 1.60 1.53
CA GLY A 5 -6.22 1.82 1.08
C GLY A 5 -7.06 2.53 2.13
N ASP A 6 -8.20 3.08 1.69
CA ASP A 6 -9.08 3.93 2.50
C ASP A 6 -9.28 3.45 3.94
N MET A 7 -9.16 4.41 4.86
CA MET A 7 -9.60 4.34 6.24
C MET A 7 -11.09 4.71 6.30
N LEU A 8 -11.94 3.70 6.40
CA LEU A 8 -13.39 3.88 6.52
C LEU A 8 -13.80 4.42 7.91
N GLU A 9 -15.06 4.85 8.04
CA GLU A 9 -15.68 5.30 9.30
C GLU A 9 -15.10 6.59 9.89
N LEU A 10 -14.46 7.43 9.07
CA LEU A 10 -13.88 8.71 9.51
C LEU A 10 -14.83 9.92 9.35
N GLY A 11 -15.96 9.74 8.67
CA GLY A 11 -16.94 10.80 8.41
C GLY A 11 -16.30 12.05 7.80
N GLY A 12 -16.70 13.23 8.28
CA GLY A 12 -16.19 14.52 7.80
C GLY A 12 -14.68 14.77 8.03
N HIS A 13 -14.00 13.88 8.77
CA HIS A 13 -12.56 13.98 9.00
C HIS A 13 -11.72 13.18 7.99
N SER A 14 -12.37 12.43 7.07
CA SER A 14 -11.70 11.50 6.18
C SER A 14 -10.53 12.14 5.42
N ALA A 15 -10.76 13.20 4.65
CA ALA A 15 -9.71 13.85 3.87
C ALA A 15 -8.52 14.31 4.73
N LYS A 16 -8.80 14.96 5.87
CA LYS A 16 -7.77 15.45 6.79
C LYS A 16 -6.91 14.32 7.36
N LEU A 17 -7.55 13.24 7.81
CA LEU A 17 -6.85 12.13 8.46
C LEU A 17 -6.07 11.28 7.45
N HIS A 18 -6.55 11.13 6.21
CA HIS A 18 -5.77 10.53 5.13
C HIS A 18 -4.55 11.37 4.79
N ALA A 19 -4.70 12.67 4.58
CA ALA A 19 -3.59 13.58 4.28
C ALA A 19 -2.53 13.61 5.39
N ALA A 20 -2.95 13.50 6.67
CA ALA A 20 -2.05 13.49 7.82
C ALA A 20 -1.07 12.29 7.84
N LEU A 21 -1.30 11.25 7.05
CA LEU A 21 -0.36 10.13 6.90
C LEU A 21 0.94 10.53 6.19
N ALA A 22 0.97 11.67 5.47
CA ALA A 22 2.15 12.12 4.74
C ALA A 22 3.37 12.32 5.64
N GLU A 23 3.19 12.92 6.82
CA GLU A 23 4.29 13.15 7.77
C GLU A 23 4.92 11.83 8.24
N LEU A 24 4.10 10.81 8.47
CA LEU A 24 4.58 9.47 8.87
C LEU A 24 5.31 8.77 7.72
N ILE A 25 4.76 8.85 6.49
CA ILE A 25 5.39 8.27 5.31
C ILE A 25 6.78 8.87 5.08
N VAL A 26 6.89 10.20 5.12
CA VAL A 26 8.17 10.90 4.96
C VAL A 26 9.11 10.57 6.11
N GLY A 27 8.63 10.60 7.36
CA GLY A 27 9.43 10.30 8.55
C GLY A 27 9.99 8.87 8.59
N THR A 28 9.34 7.91 7.93
CA THR A 28 9.82 6.52 7.83
C THR A 28 10.82 6.28 6.70
N GLY A 29 11.06 7.26 5.83
CA GLY A 29 11.89 7.08 4.63
C GLY A 29 11.23 6.20 3.57
N THR A 30 9.92 5.99 3.63
CA THR A 30 9.18 5.22 2.63
C THR A 30 9.13 5.98 1.32
N ARG A 31 9.79 5.47 0.27
CA ARG A 31 9.90 6.16 -1.02
C ARG A 31 8.91 5.72 -2.10
N ASN A 32 8.28 4.56 -1.93
CA ASN A 32 7.34 4.01 -2.91
C ASN A 32 6.02 3.75 -2.19
N VAL A 33 4.97 4.45 -2.61
CA VAL A 33 3.65 4.43 -1.99
C VAL A 33 2.59 4.18 -3.06
N PHE A 34 1.81 3.12 -2.86
CA PHE A 34 0.68 2.77 -3.72
C PHE A 34 -0.62 3.01 -2.95
N LEU A 35 -1.50 3.82 -3.52
CA LEU A 35 -2.70 4.34 -2.87
C LEU A 35 -3.94 3.87 -3.63
N GLY A 36 -4.89 3.24 -2.94
CA GLY A 36 -6.11 2.74 -3.57
C GLY A 36 -7.37 3.08 -2.79
N GLY A 37 -8.30 3.76 -3.45
CA GLY A 37 -9.58 4.17 -2.89
C GLY A 37 -9.80 5.69 -3.02
N PRO A 38 -11.05 6.17 -3.12
CA PRO A 38 -11.34 7.59 -3.31
C PRO A 38 -10.74 8.49 -2.21
N GLU A 39 -10.75 8.06 -0.96
CA GLU A 39 -10.30 8.90 0.16
C GLU A 39 -8.78 9.05 0.22
N MET A 40 -8.04 8.03 -0.23
CA MET A 40 -6.58 8.07 -0.37
C MET A 40 -6.08 9.13 -1.37
N ARG A 41 -6.96 9.69 -2.21
CA ARG A 41 -6.61 10.83 -3.08
C ARG A 41 -6.10 12.03 -2.26
N ALA A 42 -6.69 12.28 -1.09
CA ALA A 42 -6.27 13.37 -0.21
C ALA A 42 -4.82 13.21 0.25
N LEU A 43 -4.34 11.96 0.43
CA LEU A 43 -2.93 11.69 0.72
C LEU A 43 -2.05 11.84 -0.53
N ALA A 44 -2.51 11.33 -1.67
CA ALA A 44 -1.77 11.42 -2.93
C ALA A 44 -1.44 12.87 -3.32
N GLU A 45 -2.36 13.80 -3.08
CA GLU A 45 -2.21 15.22 -3.42
C GLU A 45 -1.24 15.99 -2.51
N VAL A 46 -0.92 15.47 -1.32
CA VAL A 46 -0.04 16.15 -0.36
C VAL A 46 1.33 15.48 -0.19
N LEU A 47 1.52 14.28 -0.75
CA LEU A 47 2.83 13.62 -0.71
C LEU A 47 3.85 14.41 -1.54
N PRO A 48 5.07 14.62 -1.02
CA PRO A 48 6.10 15.36 -1.72
C PRO A 48 6.65 14.56 -2.91
N ALA A 49 7.23 15.26 -3.89
CA ALA A 49 7.68 14.68 -5.16
C ALA A 49 8.83 13.65 -5.04
N ASP A 50 9.53 13.61 -3.90
CA ASP A 50 10.54 12.60 -3.58
C ASP A 50 9.94 11.25 -3.16
N VAL A 51 8.64 11.21 -2.86
CA VAL A 51 7.87 9.97 -2.67
C VAL A 51 7.20 9.58 -3.99
N GLN A 52 7.68 8.49 -4.59
CA GLN A 52 7.08 7.89 -5.77
C GLN A 52 5.70 7.35 -5.41
N THR A 53 4.67 8.06 -5.86
CA THR A 53 3.29 7.83 -5.46
C THR A 53 2.46 7.41 -6.65
N GLU A 54 1.78 6.27 -6.55
CA GLU A 54 0.82 5.78 -7.54
C GLU A 54 -0.58 5.72 -6.90
N TYR A 55 -1.56 6.34 -7.54
CA TYR A 55 -2.94 6.38 -7.05
C TYR A 55 -3.91 5.68 -8.03
N ARG A 56 -4.80 4.84 -7.53
CA ARG A 56 -5.94 4.29 -8.28
C ARG A 56 -7.24 4.35 -7.49
N ALA A 57 -8.36 4.25 -8.20
CA ALA A 57 -9.68 4.32 -7.57
C ALA A 57 -9.97 3.13 -6.63
N GLY A 58 -9.22 2.03 -6.76
CA GLY A 58 -9.37 0.86 -5.90
C GLY A 58 -8.34 -0.23 -6.15
N VAL A 59 -8.46 -1.32 -5.39
CA VAL A 59 -7.47 -2.40 -5.35
C VAL A 59 -7.29 -3.12 -6.70
N GLU A 60 -8.34 -3.31 -7.49
CA GLU A 60 -8.24 -4.09 -8.73
C GLU A 60 -7.36 -3.40 -9.78
N GLU A 61 -7.44 -2.07 -9.86
CA GLU A 61 -6.58 -1.25 -10.72
C GLU A 61 -5.16 -1.13 -10.17
N LEU A 62 -5.02 -1.10 -8.84
CA LEU A 62 -3.72 -0.96 -8.18
C LEU A 62 -2.90 -2.25 -8.23
N LYS A 63 -3.56 -3.41 -8.16
CA LYS A 63 -2.96 -4.75 -8.10
C LYS A 63 -1.92 -5.04 -9.19
N PRO A 64 -2.20 -4.88 -10.50
CA PRO A 64 -1.19 -5.16 -11.53
C PRO A 64 0.02 -4.22 -11.43
N ILE A 65 -0.17 -2.99 -10.98
CA ILE A 65 0.90 -1.99 -10.85
C ILE A 65 1.82 -2.35 -9.69
N VAL A 66 1.24 -2.72 -8.54
CA VAL A 66 2.01 -3.17 -7.37
C VAL A 66 2.84 -4.38 -7.75
N ILE A 67 2.24 -5.43 -8.31
CA ILE A 67 2.95 -6.67 -8.66
C ILE A 67 4.13 -6.40 -9.61
N ALA A 68 3.94 -5.54 -10.61
CA ALA A 68 4.98 -5.19 -11.56
C ALA A 68 6.13 -4.35 -10.97
N ALA A 69 5.88 -3.64 -9.87
CA ALA A 69 6.86 -2.76 -9.25
C ALA A 69 7.75 -3.46 -8.21
N LEU A 70 7.35 -4.64 -7.72
CA LEU A 70 8.09 -5.37 -6.68
C LEU A 70 9.28 -6.15 -7.25
N GLY A 71 10.34 -6.23 -6.45
CA GLY A 71 11.53 -7.03 -6.74
C GLY A 71 12.14 -7.69 -5.49
N PRO A 72 13.18 -8.52 -5.68
CA PRO A 72 13.88 -9.17 -4.57
C PRO A 72 14.44 -8.16 -3.56
N GLY A 73 14.28 -8.45 -2.27
CA GLY A 73 14.75 -7.60 -1.17
C GLY A 73 13.77 -6.50 -0.75
N ASP A 74 12.65 -6.33 -1.46
CA ASP A 74 11.62 -5.38 -1.07
C ASP A 74 10.91 -5.79 0.23
N VAL A 75 10.66 -4.78 1.07
CA VAL A 75 9.75 -4.90 2.23
C VAL A 75 8.48 -4.14 1.93
N VAL A 76 7.35 -4.85 1.97
CA VAL A 76 6.03 -4.34 1.59
C VAL A 76 5.09 -4.39 2.80
N MET A 77 4.50 -3.24 3.15
CA MET A 77 3.39 -3.17 4.10
C MET A 77 2.09 -2.90 3.35
N VAL A 78 1.10 -3.76 3.53
CA VAL A 78 -0.26 -3.54 3.01
C VAL A 78 -1.20 -3.21 4.17
N LYS A 79 -1.87 -2.06 4.10
CA LYS A 79 -2.84 -1.67 5.14
C LYS A 79 -4.07 -0.98 4.55
N SER A 80 -5.24 -1.47 4.93
CA SER A 80 -6.52 -0.93 4.51
C SER A 80 -7.60 -1.21 5.55
N SER A 81 -8.81 -0.64 5.38
CA SER A 81 -10.01 -1.20 6.00
C SER A 81 -10.43 -2.52 5.34
N LYS A 82 -11.09 -3.41 6.09
CA LYS A 82 -11.49 -4.73 5.58
C LYS A 82 -12.46 -4.64 4.39
N GLY A 83 -13.41 -3.71 4.44
CA GLY A 83 -14.49 -3.57 3.46
C GLY A 83 -14.06 -3.21 2.04
N ILE A 84 -12.81 -2.77 1.84
CA ILE A 84 -12.29 -2.33 0.52
C ILE A 84 -11.48 -3.41 -0.21
N GLY A 85 -11.37 -4.61 0.35
CA GLY A 85 -10.98 -5.80 -0.42
C GLY A 85 -9.49 -5.97 -0.73
N PHE A 86 -8.59 -5.28 -0.04
CA PHE A 86 -7.13 -5.44 -0.25
C PHE A 86 -6.60 -6.83 0.13
N SER A 87 -7.40 -7.68 0.78
CA SER A 87 -7.04 -9.10 0.97
C SER A 87 -6.74 -9.79 -0.37
N LYS A 88 -7.47 -9.44 -1.45
CA LYS A 88 -7.23 -9.98 -2.79
C LYS A 88 -5.86 -9.58 -3.36
N LEU A 89 -5.36 -8.40 -3.01
CA LEU A 89 -4.01 -7.99 -3.37
C LEU A 89 -2.99 -8.85 -2.63
N VAL A 90 -3.18 -9.06 -1.33
CA VAL A 90 -2.30 -9.91 -0.52
C VAL A 90 -2.28 -11.34 -1.05
N GLU A 91 -3.43 -11.90 -1.39
CA GLU A 91 -3.54 -13.23 -2.03
C GLU A 91 -2.76 -13.28 -3.35
N ALA A 92 -2.89 -12.26 -4.20
CA ALA A 92 -2.14 -12.19 -5.46
C ALA A 92 -0.63 -12.06 -5.23
N LEU A 93 -0.19 -11.30 -4.23
CA LEU A 93 1.22 -11.19 -3.87
C LEU A 93 1.79 -12.52 -3.41
N LEU A 94 1.10 -13.24 -2.53
CA LEU A 94 1.52 -14.56 -2.05
C LEU A 94 1.55 -15.61 -3.18
N GLY A 95 0.66 -15.48 -4.17
CA GLY A 95 0.64 -16.36 -5.35
C GLY A 95 1.77 -16.09 -6.35
N ASN A 96 2.19 -14.82 -6.51
CA ASN A 96 3.28 -14.44 -7.42
C ASN A 96 4.67 -14.54 -6.76
N PHE A 97 4.73 -14.34 -5.44
CA PHE A 97 5.94 -14.36 -4.64
C PHE A 97 5.77 -15.35 -3.47
N PRO A 98 5.73 -16.66 -3.77
CA PRO A 98 5.59 -17.67 -2.73
C PRO A 98 6.76 -17.58 -1.75
N ALA A 99 6.48 -17.79 -0.46
CA ALA A 99 7.56 -17.93 0.52
C ALA A 99 8.47 -19.08 0.10
N GLU A 100 9.79 -18.88 0.17
CA GLU A 100 10.72 -20.00 0.06
C GLU A 100 10.35 -21.04 1.12
N ALA A 101 10.18 -22.29 0.69
CA ALA A 101 10.08 -23.39 1.64
C ALA A 101 11.41 -23.46 2.38
N THR A 102 11.40 -23.12 3.67
CA THR A 102 12.57 -23.22 4.53
C THR A 102 12.94 -24.70 4.67
N ASN A 103 13.81 -25.19 3.81
CA ASN A 103 14.59 -26.40 4.07
C ASN A 103 15.64 -26.03 5.12
N ILE A 104 15.22 -25.88 6.37
CA ILE A 104 16.14 -25.80 7.49
C ILE A 104 16.65 -27.23 7.68
N GLU A 105 17.82 -27.56 7.12
CA GLU A 105 18.53 -28.77 7.53
C GLU A 105 18.90 -28.62 9.01
N PRO A 106 18.56 -29.60 9.86
CA PRO A 106 18.97 -29.58 11.25
C PRO A 106 20.50 -29.72 11.32
N THR A 107 21.16 -28.68 11.84
CA THR A 107 22.56 -28.72 12.31
C THR A 107 22.72 -29.63 13.52
#